data_AF-A0A6J4ECV3-F1
#
_entry.id   AF-A0A6J4ECV3-F1
#
_cell.length_a   1.000
_cell.length_b   1.000
_cell.length_c   1.000
_cell.angle_alpha   90.00
_cell.angle_beta   90.00
_cell.angle_gamma   90.00
#
_symmetry.space_group_name_H-M   'P 1'
#
loop_
_entity.id
_entity.type
_entity.pdbx_description
1 polymer ?
#
loop_
_entity_poly.entity_id
_entity_poly.type
_entity_poly.pdbx_seq_one_letter_code
_entity_poly.pdbx_strand_id
1 'polypeptide(L)'
;MSENDMRIDRELGPEELRAFAAELDALRQRTLDDLGEADARYIRRIRGVTRFCCWAGRLLLLLGWFPPTWLLGSALLGLGKILENMELGHNVMHGQYDWMNDPEFSGQRYEWDIVGPADFWRHTHNHVHHTYTNVLGRDDDVGYGLVRLFPEQRWKPFYRWQPLWVTLQALLFQFSVAVQHLRLDQYFKGRMSREELRPRLRQFNAKVLRQLVKDYLFFPLVALALGANAWAVVAGNALANLIRNLWTFTVIFCGHFTEKAVVFPPEVLEGETRGQWYLRQLRGSSNLAGGPLLHILTGNLSHQIEHHLFPDLPARRYAALAVEVKEIARRYGQVYNSGRLSVQFATVLKRIWIYRSPPPAVPA
;
A
#
# COMPACT_ATOMS: atom_id res chain seq x y z
N MET A 1 -4.10 -17.12 -24.14
CA MET A 1 -5.00 -16.91 -22.99
C MET A 1 -6.19 -17.82 -23.22
N SER A 2 -6.52 -18.73 -22.29
CA SER A 2 -7.77 -19.49 -22.39
C SER A 2 -8.95 -18.58 -22.08
N GLU A 3 -10.11 -18.80 -22.71
CA GLU A 3 -11.36 -18.06 -22.46
C GLU A 3 -11.77 -17.99 -20.98
N ASN A 4 -11.31 -18.93 -20.14
CA ASN A 4 -11.56 -18.97 -18.69
C ASN A 4 -10.84 -17.90 -17.85
N ASP A 5 -10.00 -17.04 -18.45
CA ASP A 5 -9.15 -16.08 -17.72
C ASP A 5 -9.57 -14.61 -17.90
N MET A 6 -10.57 -14.33 -18.74
CA MET A 6 -11.06 -12.96 -18.95
C MET A 6 -12.00 -12.53 -17.83
N ARG A 7 -11.79 -11.32 -17.30
CA ARG A 7 -12.73 -10.65 -16.40
C ARG A 7 -13.99 -10.30 -17.19
N ILE A 8 -15.13 -10.86 -16.80
CA ILE A 8 -16.44 -10.59 -17.42
C ILE A 8 -17.34 -9.97 -16.35
N ASP A 9 -17.45 -8.65 -16.37
CA ASP A 9 -18.42 -7.93 -15.54
C ASP A 9 -19.69 -7.66 -16.34
N ARG A 10 -20.85 -7.80 -15.70
CA ARG A 10 -22.12 -7.37 -16.28
C ARG A 10 -22.20 -5.84 -16.34
N GLU A 11 -22.69 -5.30 -17.45
CA GLU A 11 -23.05 -3.88 -17.53
C GLU A 11 -24.31 -3.62 -16.70
N LEU A 12 -24.29 -2.54 -15.91
CA LEU A 12 -25.39 -2.15 -15.04
C LEU A 12 -26.12 -0.95 -15.62
N GLY A 13 -27.45 -1.03 -15.68
CA GLY A 13 -28.28 0.12 -16.04
C GLY A 13 -28.28 1.22 -14.96
N PRO A 14 -28.78 2.43 -15.27
CA PRO A 14 -28.79 3.54 -14.30
C PRO A 14 -29.50 3.23 -12.97
N GLU A 15 -30.58 2.46 -13.00
CA GLU A 15 -31.31 2.04 -11.79
C GLU A 15 -30.50 1.04 -10.95
N GLU A 16 -29.87 0.06 -11.61
CA GLU A 16 -29.02 -0.92 -10.95
C GLU A 16 -27.76 -0.27 -10.35
N LEU A 17 -27.18 0.73 -11.03
CA LEU A 17 -26.06 1.51 -10.48
C LEU A 17 -26.46 2.28 -9.21
N ARG A 18 -27.67 2.86 -9.18
CA ARG A 18 -28.20 3.52 -7.98
C ARG A 18 -28.43 2.53 -6.85
N ALA A 19 -29.02 1.37 -7.15
CA ALA A 19 -29.26 0.32 -6.15
C ALA A 19 -27.93 -0.25 -5.61
N PHE A 20 -26.96 -0.52 -6.47
CA PHE A 20 -25.62 -0.98 -6.09
C PHE A 20 -24.92 0.01 -5.15
N ALA A 21 -24.97 1.30 -5.48
CA ALA A 21 -24.43 2.35 -4.62
C ALA A 21 -25.13 2.41 -3.26
N ALA A 22 -26.46 2.36 -3.25
CA ALA A 22 -27.24 2.42 -2.02
C ALA A 22 -26.96 1.23 -1.08
N GLU A 23 -26.76 0.02 -1.61
CA GLU A 23 -26.42 -1.15 -0.80
C GLU A 23 -25.03 -1.03 -0.15
N LEU A 24 -24.03 -0.54 -0.90
CA LEU A 24 -22.69 -0.31 -0.37
C LEU A 24 -22.64 0.86 0.62
N ASP A 25 -23.37 1.94 0.35
CA ASP A 25 -23.51 3.07 1.28
C ASP A 25 -24.22 2.62 2.57
N ALA A 26 -25.26 1.79 2.48
CA ALA A 26 -25.94 1.22 3.65
C ALA A 26 -25.03 0.28 4.45
N LEU A 27 -24.21 -0.53 3.78
CA LEU A 27 -23.20 -1.36 4.44
C LEU A 27 -22.16 -0.52 5.19
N ARG A 28 -21.66 0.54 4.55
CA ARG A 28 -20.74 1.50 5.18
C ARG A 28 -21.38 2.13 6.41
N GLN A 29 -22.61 2.64 6.29
CA GLN A 29 -23.29 3.33 7.38
C GLN A 29 -23.53 2.40 8.57
N ARG A 30 -24.04 1.18 8.35
CA ARG A 30 -24.20 0.18 9.43
C ARG A 30 -22.88 -0.10 10.16
N THR A 31 -21.78 -0.12 9.43
CA THR A 31 -20.46 -0.37 10.02
C THR A 31 -19.96 0.82 10.84
N LEU A 32 -20.22 2.05 10.37
CA LEU A 32 -19.95 3.27 11.15
C LEU A 32 -20.74 3.30 12.45
N ASP A 33 -22.02 2.94 12.38
CA ASP A 33 -22.93 2.94 13.53
C ASP A 33 -22.54 1.87 14.59
N ASP A 34 -21.85 0.80 14.18
CA ASP A 34 -21.34 -0.27 15.05
C ASP A 34 -19.92 -0.02 15.60
N LEU A 35 -19.26 1.10 15.24
CA LEU A 35 -17.93 1.39 15.76
C LEU A 35 -17.95 1.58 17.28
N GLY A 36 -16.99 0.98 17.97
CA GLY A 36 -16.95 1.09 19.42
C GLY A 36 -15.71 0.50 20.06
N GLU A 37 -15.82 0.17 21.35
CA GLU A 37 -14.67 -0.18 22.18
C GLU A 37 -13.91 -1.43 21.69
N ALA A 38 -14.55 -2.32 20.94
CA ALA A 38 -13.86 -3.45 20.32
C ALA A 38 -12.80 -2.99 19.29
N ASP A 39 -13.10 -1.96 18.50
CA ASP A 39 -12.19 -1.36 17.53
C ASP A 39 -11.07 -0.59 18.23
N ALA A 40 -11.42 0.19 19.25
CA ALA A 40 -10.44 0.94 20.04
C ALA A 40 -9.46 0.00 20.76
N ARG A 41 -9.93 -1.09 21.37
CA ARG A 41 -9.06 -2.11 21.98
C ARG A 41 -8.14 -2.78 20.96
N TYR A 42 -8.66 -3.04 19.76
CA TYR A 42 -7.87 -3.65 18.70
C TYR A 42 -6.67 -2.77 18.32
N ILE A 43 -6.90 -1.50 17.96
CA ILE A 43 -5.79 -0.63 17.52
C ILE A 43 -4.80 -0.34 18.65
N ARG A 44 -5.29 -0.19 19.88
CA ARG A 44 -4.43 -0.05 21.07
C ARG A 44 -3.55 -1.28 21.31
N ARG A 45 -4.06 -2.48 21.02
CA ARG A 45 -3.30 -3.75 21.07
C ARG A 45 -2.27 -3.81 19.95
N ILE A 46 -2.65 -3.49 18.70
CA ILE A 46 -1.71 -3.42 17.57
C ILE A 46 -0.56 -2.48 17.91
N ARG A 47 -0.84 -1.25 18.36
CA ARG A 47 0.18 -0.30 18.84
C ARG A 47 1.07 -0.90 19.93
N GLY A 48 0.51 -1.61 20.91
CA GLY A 48 1.27 -2.28 21.96
C GLY A 48 2.22 -3.34 21.41
N VAL A 49 1.74 -4.22 20.53
CA VAL A 49 2.54 -5.27 19.88
C VAL A 49 3.63 -4.66 19.00
N THR A 50 3.30 -3.64 18.19
CA THR A 50 4.27 -2.92 17.36
C THR A 50 5.40 -2.34 18.20
N ARG A 51 5.09 -1.64 19.29
CA ARG A 51 6.11 -1.08 20.20
C ARG A 51 6.95 -2.17 20.85
N PHE A 52 6.31 -3.25 21.31
CA PHE A 52 7.01 -4.39 21.90
C PHE A 52 8.00 -5.00 20.90
N CYS A 53 7.56 -5.33 19.68
CA CYS A 53 8.41 -5.88 18.63
C CYS A 53 9.59 -4.97 18.28
N CYS A 54 9.34 -3.66 18.12
CA CYS A 54 10.39 -2.68 17.82
C CYS A 54 11.42 -2.58 18.96
N TRP A 55 11.00 -2.47 20.22
CA TRP A 55 11.92 -2.33 21.35
C TRP A 55 12.65 -3.63 21.68
N ALA A 56 11.95 -4.76 21.69
CA ALA A 56 12.56 -6.08 21.91
C ALA A 56 13.56 -6.40 20.79
N GLY A 57 13.20 -6.13 19.54
CA GLY A 57 14.09 -6.30 18.40
C GLY A 57 15.39 -5.49 18.55
N ARG A 58 15.29 -4.21 18.91
CA ARG A 58 16.45 -3.35 19.15
C ARG A 58 17.30 -3.81 20.33
N LEU A 59 16.68 -4.21 21.44
CA LEU A 59 17.39 -4.72 22.61
C LEU A 59 18.19 -5.98 22.26
N LEU A 60 17.59 -6.91 21.52
CA LEU A 60 18.26 -8.14 21.09
C LEU A 60 19.44 -7.85 20.15
N LEU A 61 19.33 -6.86 19.26
CA LEU A 61 20.44 -6.45 18.39
C LEU A 61 21.62 -5.85 19.18
N LEU A 62 21.36 -5.24 20.35
CA LEU A 62 22.42 -4.77 21.26
C LEU A 62 23.17 -5.93 21.93
N LEU A 63 22.68 -7.16 21.86
CA LEU A 63 23.40 -8.34 22.38
C LEU A 63 24.42 -8.90 21.36
N GLY A 64 24.57 -8.27 20.19
CA GLY A 64 25.60 -8.60 19.20
C GLY A 64 25.14 -9.63 18.15
N TRP A 65 26.11 -10.28 17.50
CA TRP A 65 25.90 -11.15 16.34
C TRP A 65 25.42 -12.57 16.67
N PHE A 66 25.48 -12.97 17.94
CA PHE A 66 25.39 -14.38 18.29
C PHE A 66 23.96 -14.93 18.10
N PRO A 67 23.74 -15.97 17.27
CA PRO A 67 22.44 -16.61 17.20
C PRO A 67 22.04 -17.19 18.58
N PRO A 68 20.77 -17.12 19.00
CA PRO A 68 19.61 -16.68 18.22
C PRO A 68 19.32 -15.17 18.28
N THR A 69 20.06 -14.37 19.06
CA THR A 69 19.65 -12.99 19.41
C THR A 69 19.62 -12.06 18.21
N TRP A 70 20.62 -12.12 17.32
CA TRP A 70 20.64 -11.27 16.13
C TRP A 70 19.51 -11.57 15.14
N LEU A 71 19.25 -12.87 14.88
CA LEU A 71 18.19 -13.32 13.98
C LEU A 71 16.81 -12.97 14.53
N LEU A 72 16.57 -13.28 15.81
CA LEU A 72 15.31 -12.96 16.48
C LEU A 72 15.12 -11.44 16.59
N GLY A 73 16.18 -10.70 16.90
CA GLY A 73 16.17 -9.24 16.99
C GLY A 73 15.80 -8.58 15.65
N SER A 74 16.43 -9.03 14.57
CA SER A 74 16.13 -8.56 13.21
C SER A 74 14.71 -8.93 12.77
N ALA A 75 14.26 -10.15 13.07
CA ALA A 75 12.92 -10.61 12.73
C ALA A 75 11.82 -9.86 13.51
N LEU A 76 12.00 -9.65 14.82
CA LEU A 76 11.07 -8.86 15.64
C LEU A 76 11.04 -7.40 15.21
N LEU A 77 12.19 -6.80 14.90
CA LEU A 77 12.23 -5.43 14.40
C LEU A 77 11.57 -5.33 13.01
N GLY A 78 11.78 -6.31 12.13
CA GLY A 78 11.11 -6.40 10.83
C GLY A 78 9.58 -6.52 10.97
N LEU A 79 9.11 -7.39 11.86
CA LEU A 79 7.70 -7.53 12.19
C LEU A 79 7.11 -6.24 12.76
N GLY A 80 7.80 -5.60 13.70
CA GLY A 80 7.40 -4.31 14.26
C GLY A 80 7.28 -3.24 13.18
N LYS A 81 8.24 -3.16 12.25
CA LYS A 81 8.21 -2.24 11.12
C LYS A 81 7.09 -2.55 10.12
N ILE A 82 6.73 -3.82 9.90
CA ILE A 82 5.56 -4.20 9.07
C ILE A 82 4.26 -3.76 9.74
N LEU A 83 4.07 -4.10 11.03
CA LEU A 83 2.85 -3.76 11.77
C LEU A 83 2.69 -2.25 11.92
N GLU A 84 3.79 -1.53 12.16
CA GLU A 84 3.80 -0.07 12.15
C GLU A 84 3.37 0.46 10.78
N ASN A 85 4.00 0.00 9.71
CA ASN A 85 3.77 0.56 8.38
C ASN A 85 2.36 0.27 7.86
N MET A 86 1.86 -0.97 8.04
CA MET A 86 0.66 -1.46 7.36
C MET A 86 -0.58 -1.50 8.26
N GLU A 87 -0.47 -2.03 9.48
CA GLU A 87 -1.66 -2.25 10.34
C GLU A 87 -1.96 -1.06 11.25
N LEU A 88 -0.93 -0.32 11.67
CA LEU A 88 -1.07 0.84 12.54
C LEU A 88 -1.06 2.15 11.76
N GLY A 89 0.08 2.53 11.20
CA GLY A 89 0.31 3.85 10.62
C GLY A 89 -0.54 4.12 9.39
N HIS A 90 -0.58 3.21 8.42
CA HIS A 90 -1.48 3.28 7.27
C HIS A 90 -2.94 3.49 7.69
N ASN A 91 -3.46 2.61 8.54
CA ASN A 91 -4.86 2.63 8.97
C ASN A 91 -5.21 3.88 9.78
N VAL A 92 -4.32 4.31 10.69
CA VAL A 92 -4.50 5.57 11.43
C VAL A 92 -4.49 6.76 10.49
N MET A 93 -3.53 6.85 9.57
CA MET A 93 -3.41 7.98 8.64
C MET A 93 -4.52 8.05 7.60
N HIS A 94 -5.27 6.97 7.35
CA HIS A 94 -6.56 7.01 6.65
C HIS A 94 -7.69 7.67 7.44
N GLY A 95 -7.48 7.97 8.72
CA GLY A 95 -8.51 8.52 9.61
C GLY A 95 -9.44 7.45 10.20
N GLN A 96 -9.12 6.16 10.05
CA GLN A 96 -10.01 5.07 10.45
C GLN A 96 -10.34 5.05 11.95
N TYR A 97 -9.56 5.75 12.77
CA TYR A 97 -9.72 5.83 14.22
C TYR A 97 -9.97 7.27 14.72
N ASP A 98 -10.21 8.24 13.82
CA ASP A 98 -10.43 9.64 14.20
C ASP A 98 -11.70 9.81 15.07
N TRP A 99 -12.70 8.94 14.89
CA TRP A 99 -13.91 8.88 15.73
C TRP A 99 -13.62 8.66 17.22
N MET A 100 -12.45 8.08 17.57
CA MET A 100 -12.04 7.90 18.96
C MET A 100 -11.66 9.22 19.64
N ASN A 101 -11.39 10.29 18.87
CA ASN A 101 -10.84 11.57 19.35
C ASN A 101 -9.57 11.40 20.22
N ASP A 102 -8.83 10.31 20.01
CA ASP A 102 -7.59 10.02 20.73
C ASP A 102 -6.41 10.65 19.96
N PRO A 103 -5.65 11.59 20.56
CA PRO A 103 -4.60 12.30 19.84
C PRO A 103 -3.46 11.38 19.37
N GLU A 104 -3.27 10.21 19.98
CA GLU A 104 -2.28 9.21 19.54
C GLU A 104 -2.67 8.56 18.20
N PHE A 105 -3.96 8.46 17.90
CA PHE A 105 -4.49 7.84 16.69
C PHE A 105 -5.12 8.86 15.73
N SER A 106 -4.68 10.11 15.79
CA SER A 106 -5.16 11.16 14.88
C SER A 106 -4.58 10.99 13.48
N GLY A 107 -5.41 10.74 12.48
CA GLY A 107 -4.97 10.48 11.11
C GLY A 107 -4.21 11.65 10.48
N GLN A 108 -4.54 12.88 10.87
CA GLN A 108 -3.81 14.07 10.39
C GLN A 108 -2.44 14.27 11.03
N ARG A 109 -2.27 13.89 12.31
CA ARG A 109 -1.03 14.15 13.05
C ARG A 109 -0.11 12.95 13.16
N TYR A 110 -0.60 11.75 12.87
CA TYR A 110 0.19 10.54 12.97
C TYR A 110 1.37 10.58 12.00
N GLU A 111 2.54 10.18 12.50
CA GLU A 111 3.78 10.11 11.76
C GLU A 111 4.44 8.74 11.99
N TRP A 112 4.45 7.94 10.95
CA TRP A 112 4.89 6.55 10.93
C TRP A 112 6.40 6.32 10.85
N ASP A 113 6.84 5.07 11.09
CA ASP A 113 8.25 4.69 11.13
C ASP A 113 8.82 4.25 9.77
N ILE A 114 8.88 5.18 8.83
CA ILE A 114 9.43 4.98 7.48
C ILE A 114 10.06 6.27 6.95
N VAL A 115 10.79 6.23 5.84
CA VAL A 115 11.44 7.42 5.24
C VAL A 115 10.48 8.37 4.51
N GLY A 116 9.25 7.94 4.20
CA GLY A 116 8.22 8.77 3.59
C GLY A 116 7.53 9.67 4.61
N PRO A 117 7.47 11.00 4.41
CA PRO A 117 6.65 11.87 5.26
C PRO A 117 5.17 11.46 5.22
N ALA A 118 4.49 11.49 6.36
CA ALA A 118 3.07 11.14 6.42
C ALA A 118 2.19 12.06 5.55
N ASP A 119 2.50 13.36 5.48
CA ASP A 119 1.77 14.31 4.62
C ASP A 119 1.88 13.97 3.14
N PHE A 120 3.07 13.50 2.72
CA PHE A 120 3.29 13.10 1.33
C PHE A 120 2.39 11.93 0.98
N TRP A 121 2.36 10.93 1.86
CA TRP A 121 1.53 9.76 1.69
C TRP A 121 0.02 10.10 1.77
N ARG A 122 -0.41 10.98 2.70
CA ARG A 122 -1.81 11.46 2.74
C ARG A 122 -2.20 12.14 1.42
N HIS A 123 -1.31 12.91 0.80
CA HIS A 123 -1.59 13.49 -0.50
C HIS A 123 -1.61 12.45 -1.62
N THR A 124 -0.53 11.68 -1.80
CA THR A 124 -0.40 10.77 -2.95
C THR A 124 -1.35 9.58 -2.84
N HIS A 125 -1.57 9.06 -1.65
CA HIS A 125 -2.39 7.87 -1.43
C HIS A 125 -3.84 8.24 -1.05
N ASN A 126 -4.07 8.96 0.06
CA ASN A 126 -5.45 9.24 0.50
C ASN A 126 -6.20 10.15 -0.48
N HIS A 127 -5.55 11.20 -0.97
CA HIS A 127 -6.21 12.12 -1.88
C HIS A 127 -6.13 11.65 -3.33
N VAL A 128 -4.93 11.46 -3.89
CA VAL A 128 -4.79 11.16 -5.33
C VAL A 128 -5.23 9.72 -5.64
N HIS A 129 -4.58 8.72 -5.05
CA HIS A 129 -4.84 7.31 -5.37
C HIS A 129 -6.30 6.91 -5.09
N HIS A 130 -6.83 7.12 -3.88
CA HIS A 130 -8.22 6.71 -3.59
C HIS A 130 -9.30 7.49 -4.38
N THR A 131 -9.02 8.72 -4.78
CA THR A 131 -9.95 9.46 -5.66
C THR A 131 -9.93 8.88 -7.07
N TYR A 132 -8.73 8.64 -7.61
CA TYR A 132 -8.50 8.31 -9.01
C TYR A 132 -8.02 6.88 -9.26
N THR A 133 -8.28 5.94 -8.35
CA THR A 133 -7.77 4.56 -8.36
C THR A 133 -7.74 3.97 -9.75
N ASN A 134 -6.54 3.58 -10.19
CA ASN A 134 -6.24 2.97 -11.48
C ASN A 134 -6.63 3.79 -12.73
N VAL A 135 -6.88 5.10 -12.61
CA VAL A 135 -7.14 5.98 -13.75
C VAL A 135 -5.82 6.46 -14.33
N LEU A 136 -5.53 6.09 -15.59
CA LEU A 136 -4.29 6.37 -16.27
C LEU A 136 -4.02 7.87 -16.34
N GLY A 137 -2.82 8.29 -15.93
CA GLY A 137 -2.40 9.70 -15.95
C GLY A 137 -3.03 10.57 -14.84
N ARG A 138 -3.89 10.00 -13.99
CA ARG A 138 -4.43 10.64 -12.78
C ARG A 138 -3.89 9.97 -11.52
N ASP A 139 -3.88 8.65 -11.49
CA ASP A 139 -3.28 7.84 -10.43
C ASP A 139 -1.79 7.65 -10.67
N ASP A 140 -0.97 8.07 -9.69
CA ASP A 140 0.48 7.98 -9.80
C ASP A 140 1.00 6.54 -9.69
N ASP A 141 0.23 5.66 -9.03
CA ASP A 141 0.54 4.25 -8.90
C ASP A 141 0.38 3.51 -10.24
N VAL A 142 -0.44 4.05 -11.16
CA VAL A 142 -0.70 3.47 -12.49
C VAL A 142 -0.34 4.48 -13.60
N GLY A 143 0.89 4.99 -13.63
CA GLY A 143 1.19 5.95 -14.72
C GLY A 143 2.54 6.64 -14.80
N TYR A 144 3.40 6.61 -13.79
CA TYR A 144 4.55 7.54 -13.76
C TYR A 144 5.90 6.93 -14.15
N GLY A 145 5.85 5.92 -15.01
CA GLY A 145 6.96 5.58 -15.90
C GLY A 145 8.07 4.69 -15.33
N LEU A 146 8.01 4.31 -14.05
CA LEU A 146 8.94 3.31 -13.48
C LEU A 146 8.59 1.88 -13.93
N VAL A 147 7.31 1.56 -14.04
CA VAL A 147 6.84 0.21 -14.41
C VAL A 147 5.72 0.31 -15.44
N ARG A 148 5.74 -0.62 -16.40
CA ARG A 148 4.63 -0.89 -17.32
C ARG A 148 4.01 -2.23 -16.97
N LEU A 149 2.75 -2.23 -16.57
CA LEU A 149 2.02 -3.42 -16.10
C LEU A 149 0.73 -3.69 -16.88
N PHE A 150 0.38 -2.77 -17.78
CA PHE A 150 -0.85 -2.81 -18.56
C PHE A 150 -0.59 -2.49 -20.03
N PRO A 151 -1.34 -3.10 -20.96
CA PRO A 151 -1.17 -2.86 -22.40
C PRO A 151 -1.49 -1.40 -22.79
N GLU A 152 -2.43 -0.75 -22.09
CA GLU A 152 -2.89 0.62 -22.30
C GLU A 152 -1.79 1.66 -22.04
N GLN A 153 -0.76 1.30 -21.27
CA GLN A 153 0.39 2.16 -21.04
C GLN A 153 1.30 2.16 -22.28
N ARG A 154 1.64 3.33 -22.82
CA ARG A 154 2.58 3.45 -23.95
C ARG A 154 3.95 2.87 -23.60
N TRP A 155 4.43 1.93 -24.40
CA TRP A 155 5.77 1.34 -24.22
C TRP A 155 6.91 2.34 -24.56
N LYS A 156 8.02 2.22 -23.83
CA LYS A 156 9.27 2.98 -24.01
C LYS A 156 10.47 2.03 -23.86
N PRO A 157 11.62 2.27 -24.53
CA PRO A 157 12.81 1.43 -24.40
C PRO A 157 13.29 1.20 -22.97
N PHE A 158 13.06 2.16 -22.08
CA PHE A 158 13.32 2.07 -20.64
C PHE A 158 12.73 0.80 -20.00
N TYR A 159 11.53 0.38 -20.42
CA TYR A 159 10.84 -0.78 -19.83
C TYR A 159 11.50 -2.11 -20.12
N ARG A 160 12.43 -2.22 -21.09
CA ARG A 160 13.21 -3.46 -21.29
C ARG A 160 13.92 -3.92 -20.02
N TRP A 161 14.32 -2.96 -19.20
CA TRP A 161 15.03 -3.15 -17.94
C TRP A 161 14.11 -3.12 -16.72
N GLN A 162 12.77 -3.12 -16.90
CA GLN A 162 11.85 -3.07 -15.76
C GLN A 162 12.06 -4.19 -14.73
N PRO A 163 12.45 -5.44 -15.06
CA PRO A 163 12.75 -6.43 -14.02
C PRO A 163 13.85 -5.97 -13.06
N LEU A 164 14.87 -5.26 -13.57
CA LEU A 164 15.94 -4.69 -12.76
C LEU A 164 15.42 -3.54 -11.88
N TRP A 165 14.76 -2.54 -12.47
CA TRP A 165 14.29 -1.37 -11.71
C TRP A 165 13.16 -1.73 -10.72
N VAL A 166 12.29 -2.68 -11.06
CA VAL A 166 11.27 -3.21 -10.14
C VAL A 166 11.91 -3.98 -8.99
N THR A 167 12.97 -4.74 -9.24
CA THR A 167 13.72 -5.39 -8.14
C THR A 167 14.35 -4.35 -7.22
N LEU A 168 14.97 -3.32 -7.77
CA LEU A 168 15.51 -2.21 -6.98
C LEU A 168 14.42 -1.46 -6.22
N GLN A 169 13.25 -1.26 -6.83
CA GLN A 169 12.07 -0.71 -6.17
C GLN A 169 11.60 -1.61 -5.02
N ALA A 170 11.55 -2.93 -5.19
CA ALA A 170 11.18 -3.85 -4.12
C ALA A 170 12.18 -3.81 -2.94
N LEU A 171 13.47 -3.73 -3.23
CA LEU A 171 14.52 -3.62 -2.20
C LEU A 171 14.51 -2.27 -1.46
N LEU A 172 14.09 -1.20 -2.14
CA LEU A 172 14.09 0.17 -1.64
C LEU A 172 12.68 0.78 -1.52
N PHE A 173 11.65 -0.06 -1.36
CA PHE A 173 10.25 0.35 -1.55
C PHE A 173 9.83 1.57 -0.73
N GLN A 174 10.30 1.66 0.52
CA GLN A 174 10.06 2.83 1.36
C GLN A 174 10.50 4.16 0.73
N PHE A 175 11.63 4.16 0.01
CA PHE A 175 12.13 5.34 -0.67
C PHE A 175 11.32 5.61 -1.93
N SER A 176 10.89 4.56 -2.63
CA SER A 176 10.01 4.69 -3.79
C SER A 176 8.70 5.38 -3.44
N VAL A 177 8.06 5.00 -2.33
CA VAL A 177 6.87 5.71 -1.81
C VAL A 177 7.21 7.15 -1.41
N ALA A 178 8.31 7.35 -0.70
CA ALA A 178 8.71 8.66 -0.20
C ALA A 178 8.98 9.71 -1.30
N VAL A 179 9.46 9.29 -2.47
CA VAL A 179 9.78 10.21 -3.57
C VAL A 179 8.58 10.56 -4.46
N GLN A 180 7.47 9.82 -4.41
CA GLN A 180 6.32 10.02 -5.31
C GLN A 180 5.81 11.47 -5.28
N HIS A 181 5.60 12.03 -4.08
CA HIS A 181 5.08 13.39 -3.92
C HIS A 181 6.09 14.48 -4.35
N LEU A 182 7.37 14.14 -4.53
CA LEU A 182 8.33 15.08 -5.10
C LEU A 182 8.07 15.36 -6.57
N ARG A 183 7.34 14.49 -7.29
CA ARG A 183 6.94 14.70 -8.70
C ARG A 183 8.11 15.16 -9.57
N LEU A 184 9.28 14.54 -9.36
CA LEU A 184 10.54 14.95 -9.98
C LEU A 184 10.47 14.91 -11.51
N ASP A 185 9.63 14.05 -12.08
CA ASP A 185 9.37 14.01 -13.51
C ASP A 185 8.77 15.34 -14.03
N GLN A 186 7.89 15.99 -13.28
CA GLN A 186 7.32 17.29 -13.65
C GLN A 186 8.37 18.40 -13.56
N TYR A 187 9.27 18.33 -12.57
CA TYR A 187 10.41 19.24 -12.47
C TYR A 187 11.34 19.13 -13.68
N PHE A 188 11.79 17.91 -14.01
CA PHE A 188 12.68 17.68 -15.14
C PHE A 188 12.04 17.97 -16.51
N LYS A 189 10.70 17.92 -16.61
CA LYS A 189 9.94 18.34 -17.80
C LYS A 189 9.67 19.85 -17.84
N GLY A 190 10.13 20.63 -16.86
CA GLY A 190 9.92 22.08 -16.79
C GLY A 190 8.49 22.50 -16.41
N ARG A 191 7.68 21.58 -15.87
CA ARG A 191 6.27 21.83 -15.48
C ARG A 191 6.09 22.20 -14.01
N MET A 192 7.17 22.16 -13.24
CA MET A 192 7.19 22.54 -11.82
C MET A 192 8.43 23.39 -11.56
N SER A 193 8.26 24.51 -10.87
CA SER A 193 9.37 25.41 -10.54
C SER A 193 10.22 24.86 -9.39
N ARG A 194 11.46 25.34 -9.28
CA ARG A 194 12.33 25.01 -8.14
C ARG A 194 11.75 25.53 -6.81
N GLU A 195 11.05 26.66 -6.84
CA GLU A 195 10.41 27.26 -5.66
C GLU A 195 9.28 26.38 -5.13
N GLU A 196 8.50 25.76 -6.03
CA GLU A 196 7.47 24.78 -5.66
C GLU A 196 8.08 23.48 -5.10
N LEU A 197 9.18 22.99 -5.69
CA LEU A 197 9.83 21.75 -5.27
C LEU A 197 10.59 21.88 -3.94
N ARG A 198 11.20 23.04 -3.67
CA ARG A 198 12.07 23.27 -2.51
C ARG A 198 11.44 22.93 -1.15
N PRO A 199 10.21 23.35 -0.79
CA PRO A 199 9.60 22.97 0.48
C PRO A 199 9.38 21.46 0.58
N ARG A 200 8.93 20.80 -0.49
CA ARG A 200 8.77 19.34 -0.54
C ARG A 200 10.12 18.64 -0.31
N LEU A 201 11.17 19.07 -1.00
CA LEU A 201 12.52 18.51 -0.79
C LEU A 201 13.03 18.70 0.64
N ARG A 202 12.77 19.85 1.28
CA ARG A 202 13.15 20.07 2.68
C ARG A 202 12.45 19.10 3.62
N GLN A 203 11.14 18.92 3.47
CA GLN A 203 10.36 17.98 4.29
C GLN A 203 10.83 16.54 4.09
N PHE A 204 10.99 16.12 2.83
CA PHE A 204 11.54 14.81 2.46
C PHE A 204 12.92 14.57 3.09
N ASN A 205 13.87 15.48 2.88
CA ASN A 205 15.23 15.35 3.39
C ASN A 205 15.26 15.32 4.92
N ALA A 206 14.45 16.15 5.59
CA ALA A 206 14.35 16.14 7.05
C ALA A 206 13.83 14.79 7.58
N LYS A 207 12.82 14.19 6.92
CA LYS A 207 12.29 12.88 7.28
C LYS A 207 13.31 11.76 7.02
N VAL A 208 13.93 11.74 5.85
CA VAL A 208 14.99 10.77 5.50
C VAL A 208 16.14 10.86 6.49
N LEU A 209 16.66 12.07 6.76
CA LEU A 209 17.75 12.28 7.70
C LEU A 209 17.38 11.79 9.10
N ARG A 210 16.18 12.11 9.59
CA ARG A 210 15.70 11.63 10.90
C ARG A 210 15.74 10.10 10.99
N GLN A 211 15.27 9.41 9.95
CA GLN A 211 15.27 7.94 9.96
C GLN A 211 16.67 7.35 9.84
N LEU A 212 17.50 7.91 8.96
CA LEU A 212 18.87 7.42 8.79
C LEU A 212 19.72 7.66 10.04
N VAL A 213 19.61 8.84 10.66
CA VAL A 213 20.28 9.15 11.92
C VAL A 213 19.79 8.20 13.02
N LYS A 214 18.48 7.95 13.13
CA LYS A 214 17.97 7.03 14.14
C LYS A 214 18.50 5.60 13.95
N ASP A 215 18.27 5.00 12.78
CA ASP A 215 18.52 3.57 12.55
C ASP A 215 20.02 3.25 12.32
N TYR A 216 20.80 4.18 11.76
CA TYR A 216 22.18 3.93 11.31
C TYR A 216 23.24 4.79 11.98
N LEU A 217 22.87 5.70 12.88
CA LEU A 217 23.83 6.46 13.70
C LEU A 217 23.53 6.29 15.20
N PHE A 218 22.35 6.71 15.66
CA PHE A 218 21.99 6.72 17.07
C PHE A 218 22.05 5.33 17.72
N PHE A 219 21.31 4.34 17.20
CA PHE A 219 21.33 2.98 17.78
C PHE A 219 22.71 2.29 17.67
N PRO A 220 23.45 2.41 16.55
CA PRO A 220 24.84 1.96 16.50
C PRO A 220 25.76 2.63 17.53
N LEU A 221 25.63 3.94 17.78
CA LEU A 221 26.39 4.64 18.82
C LEU A 221 26.02 4.16 20.23
N VAL A 222 24.73 3.90 20.49
CA VAL A 222 24.28 3.27 21.74
C VAL A 222 24.94 1.89 21.90
N ALA A 223 25.03 1.11 20.83
CA ALA A 223 25.73 -0.17 20.85
C ALA A 223 27.20 0.00 21.25
N LEU A 224 27.94 0.92 20.61
CA LEU A 224 29.33 1.21 20.96
C LEU A 224 29.47 1.63 22.44
N ALA A 225 28.59 2.51 22.92
CA ALA A 225 28.62 2.99 24.30
C ALA A 225 28.39 1.87 25.34
N LEU A 226 27.66 0.83 24.96
CA LEU A 226 27.39 -0.35 25.80
C LEU A 226 28.41 -1.49 25.60
N GLY A 227 29.46 -1.27 24.80
CA GLY A 227 30.43 -2.33 24.45
C GLY A 227 29.88 -3.40 23.49
N ALA A 228 28.73 -3.14 22.87
CA ALA A 228 28.10 -4.02 21.90
C ALA A 228 28.60 -3.76 20.47
N ASN A 229 28.32 -4.72 19.58
CA ASN A 229 28.77 -4.64 18.19
C ASN A 229 27.84 -3.72 17.37
N ALA A 230 28.32 -2.54 17.00
CA ALA A 230 27.58 -1.58 16.19
C ALA A 230 27.18 -2.11 14.80
N TRP A 231 28.02 -2.95 14.19
CA TRP A 231 27.71 -3.55 12.89
C TRP A 231 26.56 -4.55 12.96
N ALA A 232 26.40 -5.26 14.08
CA ALA A 232 25.25 -6.13 14.31
C ALA A 232 23.94 -5.31 14.28
N VAL A 233 23.94 -4.13 14.92
CA VAL A 233 22.81 -3.22 14.91
C VAL A 233 22.55 -2.65 13.51
N VAL A 234 23.58 -2.16 12.80
CA VAL A 234 23.46 -1.65 11.43
C VAL A 234 22.86 -2.71 10.50
N ALA A 235 23.42 -3.92 10.51
CA ALA A 235 22.96 -5.02 9.66
C ALA A 235 21.55 -5.48 10.04
N GLY A 236 21.21 -5.54 11.33
CA GLY A 236 19.87 -5.90 11.80
C GLY A 236 18.81 -4.87 11.39
N ASN A 237 19.13 -3.57 11.46
CA ASN A 237 18.25 -2.51 10.94
C ASN A 237 18.10 -2.60 9.42
N ALA A 238 19.18 -2.90 8.68
CA ALA A 238 19.13 -3.09 7.23
C ALA A 238 18.25 -4.29 6.85
N LEU A 239 18.40 -5.43 7.53
CA LEU A 239 17.59 -6.61 7.31
C LEU A 239 16.11 -6.35 7.66
N ALA A 240 15.81 -5.69 8.78
CA ALA A 240 14.45 -5.34 9.15
C ALA A 240 13.78 -4.40 8.12
N ASN A 241 14.51 -3.42 7.60
CA ASN A 241 14.03 -2.56 6.52
C ASN A 241 13.82 -3.33 5.20
N LEU A 242 14.71 -4.26 4.87
CA LEU A 242 14.59 -5.13 3.70
C LEU A 242 13.34 -6.01 3.79
N ILE A 243 13.09 -6.63 4.94
CA ILE A 243 11.89 -7.43 5.21
C ILE A 243 10.63 -6.58 4.98
N ARG A 244 10.54 -5.38 5.58
CA ARG A 244 9.41 -4.47 5.36
C ARG A 244 9.28 -4.10 3.89
N ASN A 245 10.36 -3.71 3.22
CA ASN A 245 10.30 -3.25 1.83
C ASN A 245 9.78 -4.33 0.90
N LEU A 246 10.31 -5.55 0.98
CA LEU A 246 9.86 -6.68 0.16
C LEU A 246 8.40 -7.03 0.45
N TRP A 247 8.02 -7.08 1.72
CA TRP A 247 6.65 -7.42 2.12
C TRP A 247 5.64 -6.37 1.65
N THR A 248 5.85 -5.09 1.96
CA THR A 248 4.94 -4.01 1.55
C THR A 248 4.88 -3.91 0.02
N PHE A 249 6.01 -4.03 -0.68
CA PHE A 249 6.04 -4.08 -2.15
C PHE A 249 5.13 -5.17 -2.70
N THR A 250 5.26 -6.40 -2.20
CA THR A 250 4.48 -7.55 -2.63
C THR A 250 2.99 -7.32 -2.42
N VAL A 251 2.58 -6.81 -1.25
CA VAL A 251 1.16 -6.59 -0.92
C VAL A 251 0.56 -5.49 -1.80
N ILE A 252 1.21 -4.32 -1.90
CA ILE A 252 0.70 -3.19 -2.67
C ILE A 252 0.57 -3.55 -4.15
N PHE A 253 1.57 -4.23 -4.72
CA PHE A 253 1.50 -4.65 -6.13
C PHE A 253 0.40 -5.68 -6.37
N CYS A 254 0.19 -6.61 -5.44
CA CYS A 254 -0.92 -7.56 -5.54
C CYS A 254 -2.29 -6.89 -5.35
N GLY A 255 -2.37 -5.71 -4.75
CA GLY A 255 -3.62 -4.97 -4.62
C GLY A 255 -4.14 -4.41 -5.94
N HIS A 256 -3.25 -3.93 -6.82
CA HIS A 256 -3.63 -3.12 -7.99
C HIS A 256 -3.22 -3.70 -9.34
N PHE A 257 -2.27 -4.64 -9.39
CA PHE A 257 -1.61 -5.02 -10.65
C PHE A 257 -1.79 -6.48 -11.05
N THR A 258 -2.73 -7.18 -10.43
CA THR A 258 -3.03 -8.58 -10.76
C THR A 258 -3.71 -8.70 -12.13
N GLU A 259 -3.70 -9.90 -12.71
CA GLU A 259 -4.23 -10.16 -14.06
C GLU A 259 -5.66 -9.63 -14.29
N LYS A 260 -6.50 -9.64 -13.25
CA LYS A 260 -7.91 -9.20 -13.30
C LYS A 260 -8.16 -7.79 -12.76
N ALA A 261 -7.11 -7.06 -12.36
CA ALA A 261 -7.22 -5.65 -12.03
C ALA A 261 -7.37 -4.83 -13.32
N VAL A 262 -8.31 -3.90 -13.33
CA VAL A 262 -8.64 -3.04 -14.47
C VAL A 262 -7.97 -1.68 -14.32
N VAL A 263 -7.52 -1.11 -15.44
CA VAL A 263 -7.11 0.30 -15.53
C VAL A 263 -8.10 1.06 -16.38
N PHE A 264 -8.28 2.32 -16.04
CA PHE A 264 -9.34 3.14 -16.62
C PHE A 264 -8.73 4.32 -17.37
N PRO A 265 -9.29 4.70 -18.50
CA PRO A 265 -8.87 5.92 -19.18
C PRO A 265 -9.50 7.14 -18.45
N PRO A 266 -8.94 8.35 -18.56
CA PRO A 266 -9.38 9.53 -17.79
C PRO A 266 -10.86 9.90 -17.93
N GLU A 267 -11.48 9.53 -19.05
CA GLU A 267 -12.85 9.88 -19.43
C GLU A 267 -13.89 9.25 -18.51
N VAL A 268 -13.54 8.18 -17.77
CA VAL A 268 -14.46 7.58 -16.79
C VAL A 268 -14.83 8.53 -15.64
N LEU A 269 -14.04 9.59 -15.44
CA LEU A 269 -14.27 10.60 -14.41
C LEU A 269 -15.32 11.63 -14.82
N GLU A 270 -15.66 11.73 -16.11
CA GLU A 270 -16.61 12.69 -16.62
C GLU A 270 -18.05 12.27 -16.27
N GLY A 271 -18.68 13.00 -15.35
CA GLY A 271 -20.04 12.68 -14.89
C GLY A 271 -20.12 11.39 -14.07
N GLU A 272 -19.01 10.94 -13.46
CA GLU A 272 -18.97 9.71 -12.65
C GLU A 272 -19.99 9.77 -11.49
N THR A 273 -20.95 8.85 -11.53
CA THR A 273 -21.92 8.63 -10.45
C THR A 273 -21.30 7.83 -9.31
N ARG A 274 -21.91 7.86 -8.12
CA ARG A 274 -21.46 7.06 -6.97
C ARG A 274 -21.35 5.56 -7.27
N GLY A 275 -22.29 5.01 -8.05
CA GLY A 275 -22.27 3.60 -8.45
C GLY A 275 -21.12 3.28 -9.41
N GLN A 276 -20.83 4.18 -10.37
CA GLN A 276 -19.67 4.04 -11.26
C GLN A 276 -18.35 4.14 -10.49
N TRP A 277 -18.25 5.06 -9.53
CA TRP A 277 -17.11 5.15 -8.63
C TRP A 277 -16.89 3.83 -7.88
N TYR A 278 -17.93 3.26 -7.25
CA TYR A 278 -17.83 1.97 -6.55
C TYR A 278 -17.42 0.82 -7.48
N LEU A 279 -17.97 0.77 -8.70
CA LEU A 279 -17.54 -0.22 -9.69
C LEU A 279 -16.06 -0.07 -10.04
N ARG A 280 -15.58 1.17 -10.22
CA ARG A 280 -14.18 1.45 -10.52
C ARG A 280 -13.27 0.98 -9.39
N GLN A 281 -13.61 1.30 -8.13
CA GLN A 281 -12.86 0.85 -6.96
C GLN A 281 -12.80 -0.69 -6.87
N LEU A 282 -13.94 -1.37 -7.08
CA LEU A 282 -14.04 -2.83 -7.07
C LEU A 282 -13.24 -3.49 -8.22
N ARG A 283 -13.32 -2.91 -9.42
CA ARG A 283 -12.68 -3.44 -10.64
C ARG A 283 -11.17 -3.18 -10.69
N GLY A 284 -10.73 -2.05 -10.11
CA GLY A 284 -9.31 -1.68 -10.03
C GLY A 284 -8.52 -2.42 -8.95
N SER A 285 -9.21 -3.04 -8.00
CA SER A 285 -8.59 -3.64 -6.81
C SER A 285 -8.63 -5.17 -6.82
N SER A 286 -7.75 -5.79 -6.04
CA SER A 286 -7.59 -7.24 -5.96
C SER A 286 -7.33 -7.67 -4.51
N ASN A 287 -8.05 -8.68 -4.05
CA ASN A 287 -7.92 -9.22 -2.71
C ASN A 287 -6.97 -10.42 -2.67
N LEU A 288 -6.41 -10.63 -1.47
CA LEU A 288 -5.60 -11.78 -1.09
C LEU A 288 -6.40 -12.69 -0.16
N ALA A 289 -6.67 -13.91 -0.60
CA ALA A 289 -7.27 -14.95 0.24
C ALA A 289 -6.22 -15.50 1.22
N GLY A 290 -6.61 -15.62 2.49
CA GLY A 290 -5.75 -16.14 3.55
C GLY A 290 -6.46 -16.18 4.90
N GLY A 291 -5.69 -16.38 5.97
CA GLY A 291 -6.20 -16.38 7.34
C GLY A 291 -5.86 -15.10 8.12
N PRO A 292 -6.29 -15.01 9.39
CA PRO A 292 -6.15 -13.80 10.22
C PRO A 292 -4.72 -13.25 10.32
N LEU A 293 -3.72 -14.14 10.35
CA LEU A 293 -2.31 -13.72 10.39
C LEU A 293 -1.90 -12.99 9.11
N LEU A 294 -2.31 -13.48 7.93
CA LEU A 294 -2.04 -12.77 6.67
C LEU A 294 -2.72 -11.41 6.71
N HIS A 295 -4.00 -11.35 7.10
CA HIS A 295 -4.76 -10.11 7.17
C HIS A 295 -4.04 -9.07 8.03
N ILE A 296 -3.65 -9.41 9.26
CA ILE A 296 -2.90 -8.51 10.15
C ILE A 296 -1.54 -8.11 9.56
N LEU A 297 -0.77 -9.06 9.01
CA LEU A 297 0.54 -8.75 8.45
C LEU A 297 0.44 -7.85 7.20
N THR A 298 -0.66 -7.91 6.47
CA THR A 298 -0.93 -7.02 5.34
C THR A 298 -1.56 -5.68 5.73
N GLY A 299 -1.78 -5.38 7.01
CA GLY A 299 -2.53 -4.18 7.37
C GLY A 299 -4.02 -4.25 7.06
N ASN A 300 -4.54 -5.47 6.88
CA ASN A 300 -5.80 -5.83 6.23
C ASN A 300 -5.92 -5.40 4.74
N LEU A 301 -4.83 -4.98 4.09
CA LEU A 301 -4.77 -4.74 2.63
C LEU A 301 -4.90 -6.03 1.79
N SER A 302 -4.93 -7.20 2.43
CA SER A 302 -5.51 -8.40 1.82
C SER A 302 -6.96 -8.22 1.35
N HIS A 303 -7.66 -7.20 1.89
CA HIS A 303 -9.01 -6.78 1.52
C HIS A 303 -8.97 -5.43 0.78
N GLN A 304 -8.13 -5.33 -0.25
CA GLN A 304 -7.91 -4.13 -1.05
C GLN A 304 -9.20 -3.56 -1.65
N ILE A 305 -10.14 -4.41 -2.07
CA ILE A 305 -11.45 -3.99 -2.56
C ILE A 305 -12.18 -3.22 -1.46
N GLU A 306 -12.34 -3.78 -0.27
CA GLU A 306 -13.04 -3.14 0.85
C GLU A 306 -12.33 -1.87 1.31
N HIS A 307 -11.00 -1.90 1.33
CA HIS A 307 -10.17 -0.73 1.60
C HIS A 307 -10.42 0.41 0.60
N HIS A 308 -10.60 0.13 -0.69
CA HIS A 308 -10.89 1.16 -1.69
C HIS A 308 -12.34 1.63 -1.70
N LEU A 309 -13.27 0.74 -1.34
CA LEU A 309 -14.68 1.11 -1.17
C LEU A 309 -14.88 1.99 0.08
N PHE A 310 -14.18 1.66 1.17
CA PHE A 310 -14.40 2.22 2.51
C PHE A 310 -13.07 2.53 3.26
N PRO A 311 -12.18 3.37 2.71
CA PRO A 311 -10.82 3.55 3.23
C PRO A 311 -10.76 4.09 4.67
N ASP A 312 -11.82 4.75 5.10
CA ASP A 312 -11.98 5.40 6.40
C ASP A 312 -12.67 4.51 7.45
N LEU A 313 -13.04 3.27 7.13
CA LEU A 313 -13.49 2.31 8.14
C LEU A 313 -12.30 1.55 8.76
N PRO A 314 -12.33 1.21 10.07
CA PRO A 314 -11.32 0.37 10.70
C PRO A 314 -11.05 -0.92 9.93
N ALA A 315 -9.81 -1.08 9.47
CA ALA A 315 -9.44 -2.18 8.58
C ALA A 315 -9.66 -3.58 9.17
N ARG A 316 -9.70 -3.71 10.49
CA ARG A 316 -10.10 -4.95 11.19
C ARG A 316 -11.50 -5.45 10.82
N ARG A 317 -12.36 -4.58 10.29
CA ARG A 317 -13.72 -4.89 9.86
C ARG A 317 -13.76 -5.41 8.42
N TYR A 318 -12.70 -5.22 7.63
CA TYR A 318 -12.68 -5.56 6.21
C TYR A 318 -12.93 -7.05 5.94
N ALA A 319 -12.46 -7.96 6.80
CA ALA A 319 -12.73 -9.38 6.63
C ALA A 319 -14.24 -9.72 6.70
N ALA A 320 -14.99 -9.03 7.56
CA ALA A 320 -16.44 -9.18 7.65
C ALA A 320 -17.15 -8.49 6.48
N LEU A 321 -16.73 -7.25 6.17
CA LEU A 321 -17.25 -6.50 5.02
C LEU A 321 -17.07 -7.23 3.70
N ALA A 322 -15.94 -7.92 3.52
CA ALA A 322 -15.64 -8.68 2.32
C ALA A 322 -16.67 -9.78 2.02
N VAL A 323 -17.29 -10.36 3.04
CA VAL A 323 -18.37 -11.35 2.85
C VAL A 323 -19.59 -10.69 2.20
N GLU A 324 -20.02 -9.56 2.73
CA GLU A 324 -21.18 -8.81 2.21
C GLU A 324 -20.87 -8.17 0.86
N VAL A 325 -19.71 -7.53 0.68
CA VAL A 325 -19.28 -6.92 -0.59
C VAL A 325 -19.20 -7.98 -1.70
N LYS A 326 -18.66 -9.16 -1.42
CA LYS A 326 -18.60 -10.26 -2.39
C LYS A 326 -19.99 -10.73 -2.81
N GLU A 327 -20.93 -10.80 -1.87
CA GLU A 327 -22.31 -11.19 -2.15
C GLU A 327 -23.07 -10.10 -2.93
N ILE A 328 -22.87 -8.82 -2.59
CA ILE A 328 -23.39 -7.69 -3.38
C ILE A 328 -22.81 -7.77 -4.80
N ALA A 329 -21.49 -7.88 -4.96
CA ALA A 329 -20.84 -8.00 -6.27
C ALA A 329 -21.43 -9.14 -7.11
N ARG A 330 -21.67 -10.30 -6.49
CA ARG A 330 -22.31 -11.45 -7.14
C ARG A 330 -23.72 -11.13 -7.65
N ARG A 331 -24.58 -10.48 -6.85
CA ARG A 331 -25.95 -10.09 -7.27
C ARG A 331 -25.94 -9.16 -8.48
N TYR A 332 -24.96 -8.26 -8.55
CA TYR A 332 -24.81 -7.33 -9.66
C TYR A 332 -23.97 -7.88 -10.83
N GLY A 333 -23.56 -9.15 -10.78
CA GLY A 333 -22.76 -9.78 -11.84
C GLY A 333 -21.37 -9.16 -12.01
N GLN A 334 -20.78 -8.65 -10.92
CA GLN A 334 -19.43 -8.07 -10.90
C GLN A 334 -18.42 -9.12 -10.42
N VAL A 335 -17.25 -9.15 -11.07
CA VAL A 335 -16.16 -10.05 -10.67
C VAL A 335 -15.51 -9.53 -9.39
N TYR A 336 -15.60 -10.33 -8.33
CA TYR A 336 -14.86 -10.11 -7.09
C TYR A 336 -13.47 -10.73 -7.19
N ASN A 337 -12.47 -9.91 -7.54
CA ASN A 337 -11.09 -10.37 -7.79
C ASN A 337 -10.38 -10.73 -6.48
N SER A 338 -10.30 -12.03 -6.17
CA SER A 338 -9.63 -12.53 -4.97
C SER A 338 -8.86 -13.81 -5.28
N GLY A 339 -7.65 -13.97 -4.71
CA GLY A 339 -6.81 -15.14 -4.95
C GLY A 339 -5.72 -15.32 -3.90
N ARG A 340 -5.07 -16.49 -3.90
CA ARG A 340 -3.92 -16.75 -3.00
C ARG A 340 -2.77 -15.80 -3.33
N LEU A 341 -2.05 -15.32 -2.31
CA LEU A 341 -0.92 -14.40 -2.47
C LEU A 341 0.09 -14.87 -3.53
N SER A 342 0.49 -16.14 -3.50
CA SER A 342 1.46 -16.69 -4.46
C SER A 342 0.97 -16.62 -5.91
N VAL A 343 -0.33 -16.84 -6.14
CA VAL A 343 -0.94 -16.79 -7.47
C VAL A 343 -1.04 -15.34 -7.93
N GLN A 344 -1.58 -14.46 -7.10
CA GLN A 344 -1.70 -13.04 -7.43
C GLN A 344 -0.33 -12.42 -7.73
N PHE A 345 0.67 -12.70 -6.89
CA PHE A 345 2.02 -12.20 -7.11
C PHE A 345 2.67 -12.79 -8.37
N ALA A 346 2.44 -14.07 -8.69
CA ALA A 346 2.89 -14.65 -9.95
C ALA A 346 2.29 -13.93 -11.17
N THR A 347 1.03 -13.50 -11.11
CA THR A 347 0.42 -12.70 -12.20
C THR A 347 1.07 -11.32 -12.35
N VAL A 348 1.43 -10.67 -11.24
CA VAL A 348 2.17 -9.40 -11.26
C VAL A 348 3.54 -9.59 -11.91
N LEU A 349 4.30 -10.62 -11.50
CA LEU A 349 5.61 -10.94 -12.08
C LEU A 349 5.50 -11.28 -13.58
N LYS A 350 4.46 -12.01 -13.97
CA LYS A 350 4.13 -12.30 -15.38
C LYS A 350 3.90 -11.01 -16.16
N ARG A 351 3.12 -10.06 -15.64
CA ARG A 351 2.91 -8.74 -16.27
C ARG A 351 4.22 -7.95 -16.37
N ILE A 352 5.04 -7.94 -15.32
CA ILE A 352 6.36 -7.30 -15.33
C ILE A 352 7.22 -7.87 -16.46
N TRP A 353 7.20 -9.20 -16.61
CA TRP A 353 7.95 -9.87 -17.65
C TRP A 353 7.41 -9.54 -19.05
N ILE A 354 6.11 -9.71 -19.29
CA ILE A 354 5.49 -9.54 -20.62
C ILE A 354 5.62 -8.10 -21.10
N TYR A 355 5.27 -7.12 -20.27
CA TYR A 355 5.17 -5.72 -20.70
C TYR A 355 6.50 -4.97 -20.79
N ARG A 356 7.62 -5.62 -20.43
CA ARG A 356 8.98 -5.14 -20.70
C ARG A 356 9.27 -5.01 -22.20
N SER A 357 8.64 -5.85 -23.00
CA SER A 357 8.79 -5.92 -24.45
C SER A 357 7.77 -5.00 -25.14
N PRO A 358 8.11 -4.46 -26.33
CA PRO A 358 7.11 -3.74 -27.13
C PRO A 358 5.94 -4.67 -27.48
N PRO A 359 4.73 -4.13 -27.65
CA PRO A 359 3.63 -4.93 -28.17
C PRO A 359 4.01 -5.53 -29.53
N PRO A 360 3.48 -6.72 -29.88
CA PRO A 360 3.68 -7.28 -31.21
C PRO A 360 3.25 -6.26 -32.27
N ALA A 361 3.99 -6.20 -33.39
CA ALA A 361 3.56 -5.39 -34.52
C ALA A 361 2.17 -5.88 -34.97
N VAL A 362 1.23 -4.96 -35.11
CA VAL A 362 -0.05 -5.28 -35.78
C VAL A 362 0.32 -5.59 -37.24
N PRO A 363 0.00 -6.78 -37.77
CA PRO A 363 0.18 -7.05 -39.19
C PRO A 363 -0.55 -5.96 -39.99
N ALA A 364 0.14 -5.41 -40.99
CA ALA A 364 -0.38 -4.36 -41.85
C ALA A 364 -1.63 -4.78 -42.62
#